data_AF-A0A3E1K6U9-F1
#
_entry.id   AF-A0A3E1K6U9-F1
#
_cell.length_a   1.000
_cell.length_b   1.000
_cell.length_c   1.000
_cell.angle_alpha   90.00
_cell.angle_beta   90.00
_cell.angle_gamma   90.00
#
_symmetry.space_group_name_H-M   'P 1'
#
loop_
_entity.id
_entity.type
_entity.pdbx_description
1 polymer ?
#
loop_
_entity_poly.entity_id
_entity_poly.type
_entity_poly.pdbx_seq_one_letter_code
_entity_poly.pdbx_strand_id
1 'polypeptide(L)' 'MLDAQRGLMSIQRYGDAEDVASLVTWLAGPSASTVTGAEFTIDSGTNA' A
#
# COMPACT_ATOMS: atom_id res chain seq x y z
N MET A 1 -4.20 21.50 14.64
CA MET A 1 -2.93 20.74 14.53
C MET A 1 -3.11 19.84 13.33
N LEU A 2 -2.45 20.15 12.22
CA LEU A 2 -2.44 19.27 11.03
C LEU A 2 -1.88 17.91 11.48
N ASP A 3 -2.51 16.81 11.05
CA ASP A 3 -2.06 15.45 11.39
C ASP A 3 -0.60 15.28 10.95
N ALA A 4 0.32 15.33 11.92
CA ALA A 4 1.76 15.28 11.67
C ALA A 4 2.14 14.05 10.83
N GLN A 5 1.43 12.93 11.03
CA GLN A 5 1.57 11.72 10.24
C GLN A 5 1.29 11.95 8.75
N ARG A 6 0.19 12.61 8.40
CA ARG A 6 -0.15 12.93 6.99
C ARG A 6 0.86 13.88 6.35
N GLY A 7 1.55 14.69 7.17
CA GLY A 7 2.65 15.54 6.70
C GLY A 7 3.90 14.76 6.25
N LEU A 8 4.04 13.49 6.65
CA LEU A 8 5.14 12.61 6.21
C LEU A 8 4.78 11.79 4.96
N MET A 9 3.51 11.79 4.55
CA MET A 9 3.02 10.96 3.45
C MET A 9 3.11 11.72 2.11
N SER A 10 3.54 11.04 1.06
CA SER A 10 3.50 11.59 -0.30
C SER A 10 2.05 11.75 -0.79
N ILE A 11 1.19 10.77 -0.45
CA ILE A 11 -0.25 10.86 -0.63
C ILE A 11 -0.85 11.24 0.71
N GLN A 12 -1.31 12.49 0.87
CA GLN A 12 -1.75 13.06 2.15
C GLN A 12 -3.16 12.59 2.59
N ARG A 13 -3.46 11.31 2.44
CA ARG A 13 -4.66 10.65 2.99
C ARG A 13 -4.28 9.31 3.58
N TYR A 14 -5.00 8.87 4.61
CA TYR A 14 -4.90 7.50 5.06
C TYR A 14 -5.41 6.54 3.98
N GLY A 15 -4.83 5.34 3.94
CA GLY A 15 -5.31 4.25 3.10
C GLY A 15 -6.62 3.70 3.66
N ASP A 16 -7.47 3.22 2.77
CA ASP A 16 -8.66 2.47 3.12
C ASP A 16 -8.32 0.96 3.14
N ALA A 17 -9.15 0.14 3.79
CA ALA A 17 -8.91 -1.30 3.87
C ALA A 17 -8.86 -1.95 2.47
N GLU A 18 -9.62 -1.38 1.53
CA GLU A 18 -9.71 -1.75 0.13
C GLU A 18 -8.39 -1.57 -0.62
N ASP A 19 -7.55 -0.60 -0.25
CA ASP A 19 -6.24 -0.38 -0.86
C ASP A 19 -5.34 -1.63 -0.63
N VAL A 20 -5.38 -2.21 0.58
CA VAL A 20 -4.64 -3.44 0.92
C VAL A 20 -5.31 -4.67 0.30
N ALA A 21 -6.63 -4.79 0.43
CA ALA A 21 -7.37 -5.95 -0.09
C ALA A 21 -7.23 -6.11 -1.60
N SER A 22 -7.12 -5.01 -2.35
CA SER A 22 -6.91 -5.03 -3.79
C SER A 22 -5.56 -5.62 -4.18
N LEU A 23 -4.47 -5.26 -3.47
CA LEU A 23 -3.16 -5.87 -3.71
C LEU A 23 -3.18 -7.37 -3.39
N VAL A 24 -3.77 -7.75 -2.25
CA VAL A 24 -3.90 -9.16 -1.85
C VAL A 24 -4.69 -9.96 -2.88
N THR A 25 -5.80 -9.39 -3.38
CA THR A 25 -6.63 -10.04 -4.41
C THR A 25 -5.85 -10.25 -5.71
N TRP A 26 -5.05 -9.27 -6.12
CA TRP A 26 -4.18 -9.42 -7.29
C TRP A 26 -3.10 -10.49 -7.06
N LEU A 27 -2.43 -10.49 -5.90
CA LEU A 27 -1.42 -11.48 -5.53
C LEU A 27 -1.98 -12.91 -5.49
N ALA A 28 -3.23 -13.08 -5.06
CA ALA A 28 -3.92 -14.37 -5.06
C ALA A 28 -4.43 -14.80 -6.45
N GLY A 29 -4.39 -13.90 -7.44
CA GLY A 29 -4.88 -14.14 -8.79
C GLY A 29 -3.86 -14.81 -9.72
N PRO A 30 -4.32 -15.36 -10.86
CA PRO A 30 -3.45 -16.06 -11.82
C PRO A 30 -2.39 -15.14 -12.44
N SER A 31 -2.67 -13.83 -12.50
CA SER A 31 -1.75 -12.82 -13.04
C SER A 31 -0.49 -12.63 -12.19
N ALA A 32 -0.49 -13.04 -10.93
CA ALA A 32 0.66 -12.95 -10.03
C ALA A 32 1.37 -14.30 -9.85
N SER A 33 1.12 -15.30 -10.72
CA SER A 33 1.61 -16.69 -10.56
C SER A 33 3.12 -16.87 -10.45
N THR A 34 3.91 -15.90 -10.91
CA THR A 34 5.38 -15.91 -10.83
C THR A 34 5.93 -14.90 -9.82
N VAL A 35 5.07 -14.16 -9.13
CA VAL A 35 5.46 -13.19 -8.10
C VAL A 35 5.80 -13.95 -6.83
N THR A 36 7.08 -13.95 -6.45
CA THR A 36 7.57 -14.64 -5.27
C THR A 36 8.82 -13.94 -4.73
N GLY A 37 9.05 -14.01 -3.41
CA GLY A 37 10.21 -13.42 -2.74
C GLY A 37 10.23 -11.88 -2.68
N ALA A 38 9.12 -11.22 -3.00
CA ALA A 38 8.99 -9.76 -2.99
C ALA A 38 8.24 -9.25 -1.75
N GLU A 39 8.62 -8.06 -1.30
CA GLU A 39 7.88 -7.28 -0.30
C GLU A 39 7.16 -6.12 -0.99
N PHE A 40 5.92 -5.85 -0.60
CA PHE A 40 5.11 -4.76 -1.15
C PHE A 40 4.67 -3.82 -0.03
N THR A 41 5.24 -2.61 -0.01
CA THR A 41 4.89 -1.58 0.96
C THR A 41 3.64 -0.82 0.49
N ILE A 42 2.64 -0.70 1.38
CA ILE A 42 1.42 0.09 1.16
C ILE A 42 1.32 1.13 2.28
N ASP A 43 2.01 2.25 2.13
CA ASP A 43 2.17 3.24 3.21
C ASP A 43 1.94 4.69 2.74
N SER A 44 1.42 4.87 1.52
CA SER A 44 1.23 6.19 0.88
C SER A 44 2.53 7.00 0.74
N GLY A 45 3.69 6.34 0.70
CA GLY A 45 5.00 6.95 0.53
C GLY A 45 5.50 7.62 1.81
N THR A 46 5.26 7.00 2.97
CA THR A 46 5.78 7.45 4.28
C THR A 46 7.26 7.09 4.43
N ASN A 47 7.68 5.97 3.86
CA ASN A 47 9.05 5.43 3.90
C ASN A 47 9.85 5.71 2.61
N ALA A 48 9.50 6.78 1.89
CA ALA A 48 10.13 7.17 0.63
C ALA A 48 11.32 8.12 0.83
#